data_AF-A0A0L0G2P0-F1
#
_entry.id   AF-A0A0L0G2P0-F1
#
_cell.length_a   1.000
_cell.length_b   1.000
_cell.length_c   1.000
_cell.angle_alpha   90.00
_cell.angle_beta   90.00
_cell.angle_gamma   90.00
#
_symmetry.space_group_name_H-M   'P 1'
#
loop_
_entity.id
_entity.type
_entity.pdbx_description
1 polymer ?
#
loop_
_entity_poly.entity_id
_entity_poly.type
_entity_poly.pdbx_seq_one_letter_code
_entity_poly.pdbx_strand_id
1 'polypeptide(L)'
;MNTADYENQVKILAAHPMIGQTKNLSAHSAKEQGSGDGTPAEVIELLAVLNKEYQDKFGFCFVVFVNGRPKKDIIPVLESRLGNTKEEECKEGLKAMVLIAEDRFKKMNVA
;
A
#
# COMPACT_ATOMS: atom_id res chain seq x y z
N MET A 1 4.02 -1.05 -22.99
CA MET A 1 3.48 -2.12 -22.14
C MET A 1 2.18 -2.58 -22.77
N ASN A 2 1.95 -3.87 -22.98
CA ASN A 2 0.70 -4.36 -23.57
C ASN A 2 -0.45 -4.20 -22.54
N THR A 3 -1.68 -3.97 -23.01
CA THR A 3 -2.90 -3.94 -22.20
C THR A 3 -3.01 -5.14 -21.24
N ALA A 4 -2.68 -6.35 -21.70
CA ALA A 4 -2.72 -7.55 -20.86
C ALA A 4 -1.73 -7.48 -19.67
N ASP A 5 -0.54 -6.90 -19.87
CA ASP A 5 0.44 -6.72 -18.80
C ASP A 5 -0.05 -5.69 -17.77
N TYR A 6 -0.70 -4.62 -18.24
CA TYR A 6 -1.26 -3.59 -17.38
C TYR A 6 -2.39 -4.13 -16.51
N GLU A 7 -3.33 -4.87 -17.09
CA GLU A 7 -4.42 -5.50 -16.33
C GLU A 7 -3.90 -6.47 -15.26
N ASN A 8 -2.87 -7.24 -15.57
CA ASN A 8 -2.26 -8.15 -14.59
C ASN A 8 -1.59 -7.39 -13.44
N GLN A 9 -0.89 -6.30 -13.73
CA GLN A 9 -0.29 -5.45 -12.71
C GLN A 9 -1.34 -4.81 -11.80
N VAL A 10 -2.43 -4.28 -12.37
CA VAL A 10 -3.56 -3.73 -11.60
C VAL A 10 -4.18 -4.80 -10.70
N LYS A 11 -4.37 -6.03 -11.18
CA LYS A 11 -4.88 -7.15 -10.36
C LYS A 11 -3.96 -7.47 -9.19
N ILE A 12 -2.64 -7.46 -9.39
CA ILE A 12 -1.66 -7.67 -8.33
C ILE A 12 -1.78 -6.58 -7.26
N LEU A 13 -1.86 -5.31 -7.66
CA LEU A 13 -2.00 -4.19 -6.74
C LEU A 13 -3.33 -4.22 -5.98
N ALA A 14 -4.42 -4.56 -6.65
CA ALA A 14 -5.76 -4.67 -6.05
C ALA A 14 -5.90 -5.80 -5.03
N ALA A 15 -5.06 -6.84 -5.11
CA ALA A 15 -5.04 -7.93 -4.13
C ALA A 15 -4.29 -7.57 -2.84
N HIS A 16 -3.55 -6.47 -2.82
CA HIS A 16 -2.79 -6.04 -1.64
C HIS A 16 -3.69 -5.29 -0.64
N PRO A 17 -3.58 -5.56 0.67
CA PRO A 17 -4.35 -4.82 1.66
C PRO A 17 -3.96 -3.33 1.70
N MET A 18 -4.95 -2.48 1.93
CA MET A 18 -4.76 -1.03 2.05
C MET A 18 -4.09 -0.67 3.37
N ILE A 19 -3.36 0.45 3.38
CA ILE A 19 -2.82 1.01 4.63
C ILE A 19 -3.96 1.47 5.54
N GLY A 20 -3.95 1.01 6.80
CA GLY A 20 -4.99 1.32 7.78
C GLY A 20 -6.14 0.31 7.83
N GLN A 21 -6.14 -0.69 6.94
CA GLN A 21 -7.07 -1.82 7.05
C GLN A 21 -6.72 -2.68 8.27
N THR A 22 -7.69 -3.01 9.12
CA THR A 22 -7.47 -3.83 10.35
C THR A 22 -8.09 -5.22 10.30
N LYS A 23 -8.93 -5.49 9.30
CA LYS A 23 -9.63 -6.76 9.11
C LYS A 23 -9.08 -7.51 7.89
N ASN A 24 -9.14 -8.84 7.92
CA ASN A 24 -8.73 -9.71 6.81
C ASN A 24 -7.27 -9.54 6.38
N LEU A 25 -6.36 -9.23 7.32
CA LEU A 25 -4.93 -9.16 7.05
C LEU A 25 -4.26 -10.52 7.25
N SER A 26 -3.28 -10.84 6.40
CA SER A 26 -2.32 -11.90 6.69
C SER A 26 -1.43 -11.52 7.89
N ALA A 27 -0.80 -12.51 8.53
CA ALA A 27 0.15 -12.25 9.62
C ALA A 27 1.31 -11.33 9.18
N HIS A 28 1.78 -11.46 7.93
CA HIS A 28 2.79 -10.56 7.36
C HIS A 28 2.27 -9.14 7.22
N SER A 29 1.09 -8.95 6.65
CA SER A 29 0.48 -7.63 6.44
C SER A 29 0.15 -6.90 7.74
N ALA A 30 -0.33 -7.64 8.76
CA ALA A 30 -0.56 -7.10 10.09
C ALA A 30 0.75 -6.62 10.75
N LYS A 31 1.84 -7.40 10.60
CA LYS A 31 3.17 -7.02 11.11
C LYS A 31 3.75 -5.81 10.38
N GLU A 32 3.59 -5.74 9.05
CA GLU A 32 4.11 -4.65 8.21
C GLU A 32 3.53 -3.30 8.60
N GLN A 33 2.21 -3.22 8.78
CA GLN A 33 1.54 -1.94 9.10
C GLN A 33 1.43 -1.66 10.62
N GLY A 34 1.82 -2.62 11.46
CA GLY A 34 1.61 -2.61 12.91
C GLY A 34 0.14 -2.82 13.29
N SER A 35 -0.12 -3.29 14.51
CA SER A 35 -1.45 -3.65 15.03
C SER A 35 -2.47 -2.51 15.05
N GLY A 36 -2.06 -1.27 14.78
CA GLY A 36 -2.93 -0.09 14.84
C GLY A 36 -3.07 0.45 16.26
N ASP A 37 -2.55 -0.26 17.26
CA ASP A 37 -2.50 0.19 18.66
C ASP A 37 -1.76 1.53 18.75
N GLY A 38 -2.48 2.56 19.21
CA GLY A 38 -1.95 3.92 19.33
C GLY A 38 -2.02 4.78 18.06
N THR A 39 -2.60 4.30 16.95
CA THR A 39 -2.92 5.20 15.82
C THR A 39 -4.18 6.02 16.15
N PRO A 40 -4.13 7.36 16.09
CA PRO A 40 -5.31 8.19 16.31
C PRO A 40 -6.45 7.85 15.34
N ALA A 41 -7.71 7.89 15.81
CA ALA A 41 -8.87 7.57 14.98
C ALA A 41 -8.96 8.47 13.73
N GLU A 42 -8.66 9.76 13.88
CA GLU A 42 -8.57 10.74 12.79
C GLU A 42 -7.59 10.33 11.67
N VAL A 43 -6.48 9.66 12.01
CA VAL A 43 -5.51 9.16 11.03
C VAL A 43 -6.08 7.97 10.26
N ILE A 44 -6.82 7.09 10.92
CA ILE A 44 -7.48 5.94 10.27
C ILE A 44 -8.60 6.43 9.35
N GLU A 45 -9.41 7.39 9.80
CA GLU A 45 -10.48 8.00 9.00
C GLU A 45 -9.92 8.71 7.77
N LEU A 46 -8.86 9.53 7.94
CA LEU A 46 -8.21 10.21 6.84
C LEU A 46 -7.61 9.22 5.83
N LEU A 47 -6.95 8.15 6.30
CA LEU A 47 -6.47 7.09 5.41
C LEU A 47 -7.61 6.40 4.67
N ALA A 48 -8.77 6.19 5.29
CA ALA A 48 -9.93 5.59 4.60
C ALA A 48 -10.45 6.49 3.46
N VAL A 49 -10.55 7.79 3.71
CA VAL A 49 -10.93 8.79 2.69
C VAL A 49 -9.91 8.79 1.55
N LEU A 50 -8.63 8.92 1.87
CA LEU A 50 -7.54 8.98 0.89
C LEU A 50 -7.42 7.69 0.07
N ASN A 51 -7.56 6.52 0.69
CA ASN A 51 -7.57 5.24 -0.05
C ASN A 51 -8.74 5.17 -1.04
N LYS A 52 -9.92 5.69 -0.66
CA LYS A 52 -11.08 5.74 -1.57
C LYS A 52 -10.82 6.68 -2.75
N GLU A 53 -10.36 7.90 -2.49
CA GLU A 53 -10.02 8.86 -3.56
C GLU A 53 -8.96 8.30 -4.51
N TYR A 54 -7.96 7.64 -3.95
CA TYR A 54 -6.92 6.97 -4.71
C TYR A 54 -7.50 5.86 -5.60
N GLN A 55 -8.35 5.00 -5.04
CA GLN A 55 -8.98 3.91 -5.79
C GLN A 55 -9.90 4.44 -6.90
N ASP A 56 -10.68 5.49 -6.63
CA ASP A 56 -11.55 6.14 -7.61
C ASP A 56 -10.72 6.74 -8.76
N LYS A 57 -9.55 7.32 -8.46
CA LYS A 57 -8.65 7.90 -9.48
C LYS A 57 -7.94 6.84 -10.31
N PHE A 58 -7.31 5.86 -9.67
CA PHE A 58 -6.35 4.96 -10.32
C PHE A 58 -6.96 3.59 -10.69
N GLY A 59 -8.01 3.14 -10.00
CA GLY A 59 -8.66 1.85 -10.23
C GLY A 59 -7.99 0.68 -9.51
N PHE A 60 -7.06 0.93 -8.59
CA PHE A 60 -6.38 -0.07 -7.76
C PHE A 60 -6.03 0.49 -6.38
N CYS A 61 -5.65 -0.39 -5.46
CA CYS A 61 -5.30 -0.02 -4.08
C CYS A 61 -3.96 0.73 -4.02
N PHE A 62 -3.86 1.68 -3.09
CA PHE A 62 -2.59 2.32 -2.78
C PHE A 62 -1.62 1.33 -2.11
N VAL A 63 -0.48 1.10 -2.76
CA VAL A 63 0.57 0.22 -2.24
C VAL A 63 1.84 1.02 -1.96
N VAL A 64 2.34 0.89 -0.74
CA VAL A 64 3.58 1.51 -0.29
C VAL A 64 4.31 0.59 0.69
N PHE A 65 5.64 0.54 0.57
CA PHE A 65 6.46 -0.16 1.55
C PHE A 65 6.56 0.70 2.82
N VAL A 66 5.82 0.34 3.86
CA VAL A 66 5.75 1.11 5.10
C VAL A 66 7.01 0.97 5.94
N ASN A 67 7.66 -0.21 5.96
CA ASN A 67 8.89 -0.49 6.70
C ASN A 67 8.87 -0.01 8.17
N GLY A 68 7.75 -0.21 8.88
CA GLY A 68 7.60 0.24 10.27
C GLY A 68 7.37 1.74 10.45
N ARG A 69 7.24 2.53 9.37
CA ARG A 69 6.82 3.93 9.46
C ARG A 69 5.42 4.03 10.07
N PRO A 70 5.19 5.00 10.98
CA PRO A 70 3.86 5.31 11.49
C PRO A 70 2.88 5.61 10.36
N LYS A 71 1.61 5.19 10.53
CA LYS A 71 0.54 5.42 9.55
C LYS A 71 0.37 6.91 9.19
N LYS A 72 0.53 7.80 10.17
CA LYS A 72 0.50 9.26 9.94
C LYS A 72 1.56 9.76 8.97
N ASP A 73 2.72 9.11 8.91
CA ASP A 73 3.84 9.52 8.05
C ASP A 73 3.65 8.98 6.62
N ILE A 74 2.66 8.13 6.40
CA ILE A 74 2.26 7.63 5.07
C ILE A 74 1.27 8.58 4.41
N ILE A 75 0.52 9.39 5.17
CA ILE A 75 -0.48 10.32 4.63
C ILE A 75 0.13 11.27 3.59
N PRO A 76 1.24 12.01 3.87
CA PRO A 76 1.81 12.92 2.89
C PRO A 76 2.30 12.20 1.61
N VAL A 77 2.72 10.94 1.74
CA VAL A 77 3.14 10.12 0.60
C VAL A 77 1.95 9.77 -0.28
N LEU A 78 0.82 9.40 0.33
CA LEU A 78 -0.42 9.10 -0.39
C LEU A 78 -0.93 10.37 -1.09
N GLU A 79 -1.03 11.48 -0.36
CA GLU A 79 -1.48 12.78 -0.90
C GLU A 79 -0.61 13.24 -2.07
N SER A 80 0.72 13.16 -1.95
CA SER A 80 1.62 13.50 -3.05
C SER A 80 1.40 12.61 -4.27
N ARG A 81 1.16 11.31 -4.07
CA ARG A 81 0.97 10.33 -5.16
C ARG A 81 -0.41 10.45 -5.82
N LEU A 82 -1.39 11.10 -5.18
CA LEU A 82 -2.61 11.54 -5.87
C LEU A 82 -2.31 12.56 -6.97
N GLY A 83 -1.14 13.19 -7.03
CA GLY A 83 -0.72 14.05 -8.15
C GLY A 83 -0.26 13.28 -9.40
N ASN A 84 0.05 11.99 -9.28
CA ASN A 84 0.66 11.20 -10.35
C ASN A 84 -0.31 10.86 -11.50
N THR A 85 0.27 10.46 -12.63
CA THR A 85 -0.43 9.74 -13.71
C THR A 85 -0.67 8.28 -13.33
N LYS A 86 -1.62 7.60 -14.02
CA LYS A 86 -1.91 6.18 -13.78
C LYS A 86 -0.69 5.29 -14.03
N GLU A 87 0.10 5.61 -15.05
CA GLU A 87 1.27 4.85 -15.46
C GLU A 87 2.42 4.98 -14.46
N GLU A 88 2.67 6.19 -13.94
CA GLU A 88 3.65 6.42 -12.87
C GLU A 88 3.25 5.66 -11.61
N GLU A 89 1.96 5.73 -11.27
CA GLU A 89 1.47 5.18 -10.02
C GLU A 89 1.44 3.65 -10.01
N CYS A 90 1.12 3.04 -11.16
CA CYS A 90 1.24 1.60 -11.34
C CYS A 90 2.71 1.15 -11.14
N LYS A 91 3.68 1.88 -11.71
CA LYS A 91 5.11 1.57 -11.52
C LYS A 91 5.55 1.70 -10.06
N GLU A 92 5.14 2.76 -9.37
CA GLU A 92 5.47 2.96 -7.95
C GLU A 92 4.83 1.89 -7.05
N GLY A 93 3.59 1.50 -7.32
CA GLY A 93 2.92 0.39 -6.61
C GLY A 93 3.67 -0.93 -6.78
N LEU A 94 4.08 -1.27 -8.00
CA LEU A 94 4.82 -2.51 -8.27
C LEU A 94 6.22 -2.50 -7.65
N LYS A 95 6.89 -1.36 -7.68
CA LYS A 95 8.17 -1.17 -6.98
C LYS A 95 8.00 -1.42 -5.47
N ALA A 96 6.92 -0.91 -4.87
CA ALA A 96 6.61 -1.18 -3.47
C ALA A 96 6.36 -2.68 -3.21
N MET A 97 5.67 -3.40 -4.10
CA MET A 97 5.49 -4.85 -3.99
C MET A 97 6.83 -5.61 -3.98
N VAL A 98 7.78 -5.22 -4.83
CA VAL A 98 9.13 -5.81 -4.86
C VAL A 98 9.86 -5.56 -3.54
N LEU A 99 9.84 -4.31 -3.03
CA LEU A 99 10.48 -3.97 -1.75
C LEU A 99 9.88 -4.75 -0.57
N ILE A 100 8.56 -4.94 -0.54
CA ILE A 100 7.87 -5.77 0.45
C ILE A 100 8.33 -7.22 0.35
N ALA A 101 8.40 -7.78 -0.86
CA ALA A 101 8.86 -9.15 -1.08
C ALA A 101 10.33 -9.35 -0.64
N GLU A 102 11.21 -8.40 -0.96
CA GLU A 102 12.61 -8.43 -0.52
C GLU A 102 12.74 -8.38 1.01
N ASP A 103 11.99 -7.52 1.69
CA ASP A 103 11.99 -7.43 3.15
C ASP A 103 11.51 -8.74 3.81
N ARG A 104 10.44 -9.34 3.27
CA ARG A 104 9.97 -10.67 3.70
C ARG A 104 11.04 -11.74 3.51
N PHE A 105 11.68 -11.77 2.34
CA PHE A 105 12.73 -12.74 2.04
C PHE A 105 13.93 -12.60 2.98
N LYS A 106 14.40 -11.37 3.21
CA LYS A 106 15.48 -11.10 4.15
C LYS A 106 15.13 -11.64 5.53
N LYS A 107 13.96 -11.31 6.07
CA LYS A 107 13.50 -11.75 7.41
C LYS A 107 13.39 -13.26 7.58
N MET A 108 13.18 -14.03 6.51
CA MET A 108 13.21 -15.49 6.55
C MET A 108 14.64 -16.06 6.63
N ASN A 109 15.62 -15.38 6.03
CA ASN A 109 17.02 -15.82 5.98
C ASN A 109 17.86 -15.36 7.18
N VAL A 110 17.31 -14.51 8.06
CA VAL A 110 17.95 -14.11 9.33
C VAL A 110 17.40 -14.86 10.54
N ALA A 111 16.56 -15.88 10.31
CA ALA A 111 15.93 -16.72 11.34
C ALA A 111 16.65 -18.06 11.51
#